data_AF-A0AAV6UL83-F1
#
_entry.id   AF-A0AAV6UL83-F1
#
_cell.length_a   1.000
_cell.length_b   1.000
_cell.length_c   1.000
_cell.angle_alpha   90.00
_cell.angle_beta   90.00
_cell.angle_gamma   90.00
#
_symmetry.space_group_name_H-M   'P 1'
#
loop_
_entity.id
_entity.type
_entity.pdbx_description
1 polymer ?
#
loop_
_entity_poly.entity_id
_entity_poly.type
_entity_poly.pdbx_seq_one_letter_code
_entity_poly.pdbx_strand_id
1 'polypeptide(L)'
;MVQMFYYENQGQACRKILNHEGSPNKIFLFADDGYAKTAPTAHWILKRPWWSRRHCKITEITANRRVSAKGKIVDQGKGNMCIKGKFKDVEDPDFKMYLTTHVTSADFKQGYSMTGTLERGNKKKKEALRLTHFAMLKRKDYFKEDDNNNK
;
A
#
# COMPACT_ATOMS: atom_id res chain seq x y z
N MET A 1 21.64 7.87 -11.46
CA MET A 1 21.05 8.93 -10.61
C MET A 1 19.93 8.41 -9.69
N VAL A 2 20.11 7.25 -9.04
CA VAL A 2 19.07 6.60 -8.23
C VAL A 2 19.01 7.17 -6.81
N GLN A 3 20.13 7.68 -6.30
CA GLN A 3 20.26 8.16 -4.92
C GLN A 3 19.67 9.56 -4.69
N MET A 4 19.53 10.39 -5.74
CA MET A 4 18.86 11.70 -5.63
C MET A 4 17.35 11.56 -5.36
N PHE A 5 16.69 10.58 -5.99
CA PHE A 5 15.26 10.33 -5.77
C PHE A 5 14.94 10.01 -4.31
N TYR A 6 15.84 9.35 -3.58
CA TYR A 6 15.67 9.06 -2.15
C TYR A 6 15.58 10.34 -1.32
N TYR A 7 16.60 11.20 -1.41
CA TYR A 7 16.67 12.43 -0.61
C TYR A 7 15.60 13.45 -1.03
N GLU A 8 15.23 13.50 -2.31
CA GLU A 8 14.20 14.42 -2.81
C GLU A 8 12.78 14.03 -2.39
N ASN A 9 12.52 12.74 -2.19
CA ASN A 9 11.19 12.22 -1.92
C ASN A 9 10.93 11.81 -0.47
N GLN A 10 11.98 11.75 0.34
CA GLN A 10 11.84 11.51 1.77
C GLN A 10 11.01 12.62 2.42
N GLY A 11 9.90 12.24 3.07
CA GLY A 11 8.99 13.18 3.71
C GLY A 11 8.08 13.99 2.76
N GLN A 12 8.16 13.78 1.44
CA GLN A 12 7.21 14.36 0.49
C GLN A 12 5.81 13.76 0.72
N ALA A 13 4.77 14.49 0.34
CA ALA A 13 3.40 14.00 0.45
C ALA A 13 3.21 12.67 -0.31
N CYS A 14 2.68 11.64 0.36
CA CYS A 14 2.40 10.32 -0.22
C CYS A 14 1.66 10.40 -1.56
N ARG A 15 0.78 11.40 -1.69
CA ARG A 15 0.03 11.63 -2.91
C ARG A 15 0.90 12.00 -4.12
N LYS A 16 1.97 12.76 -3.92
CA LYS A 16 2.92 13.14 -4.98
C LYS A 16 3.62 11.89 -5.51
N ILE A 17 4.08 11.03 -4.61
CA ILE A 17 4.72 9.75 -4.95
C ILE A 17 3.72 8.83 -5.67
N LEU A 18 2.52 8.63 -5.13
CA LEU A 18 1.48 7.83 -5.80
C LEU A 18 1.06 8.36 -7.18
N ASN A 19 1.22 9.66 -7.47
CA ASN A 19 0.98 10.21 -8.81
C ASN A 19 2.17 9.92 -9.74
N HIS A 20 3.40 10.03 -9.22
CA HIS A 20 4.63 9.77 -9.95
C HIS A 20 4.74 8.30 -10.38
N GLU A 21 4.45 7.37 -9.46
CA GLU A 21 4.46 5.93 -9.73
C GLU A 21 3.39 5.52 -10.76
N GLY A 22 2.29 6.26 -10.82
CA GLY A 22 1.21 6.10 -11.80
C GLY A 22 -0.08 5.56 -11.19
N SER A 23 -1.00 5.12 -12.05
CA SER A 23 -2.25 4.48 -11.62
C SER A 23 -2.61 3.35 -12.57
N PRO A 24 -2.96 2.16 -12.08
CA PRO A 24 -3.12 1.81 -10.67
C PRO A 24 -1.79 1.57 -9.94
N ASN A 25 -1.77 1.80 -8.63
CA ASN A 25 -0.60 1.48 -7.80
C ASN A 25 -0.73 0.06 -7.24
N LYS A 26 0.31 -0.76 -7.42
CA LYS A 26 0.36 -2.12 -6.85
C LYS A 26 1.13 -2.08 -5.54
N ILE A 27 0.45 -2.38 -4.44
CA ILE A 27 1.00 -2.44 -3.09
C ILE A 27 1.18 -3.91 -2.73
N PHE A 28 2.41 -4.31 -2.47
CA PHE A 28 2.75 -5.66 -2.03
C PHE A 28 2.49 -5.77 -0.53
N LEU A 29 1.91 -6.89 -0.11
CA LEU A 29 1.64 -7.18 1.28
C LEU A 29 2.50 -8.35 1.73
N PHE A 30 3.33 -8.10 2.73
CA PHE A 30 4.12 -9.13 3.40
C PHE A 30 3.49 -9.39 4.75
N ALA A 31 3.08 -10.63 5.01
CA ALA A 31 2.40 -10.93 6.26
C ALA A 31 3.32 -10.70 7.47
N ASP A 32 2.72 -10.23 8.56
CA ASP A 32 3.38 -10.15 9.85
C ASP A 32 3.43 -11.54 10.50
N ASP A 33 4.57 -11.92 11.07
CA ASP A 33 4.80 -13.25 11.65
C ASP A 33 3.82 -13.57 12.79
N GLY A 34 3.25 -12.55 13.45
CA GLY A 34 2.23 -12.70 14.48
C GLY A 34 0.82 -12.96 13.95
N TYR A 35 0.59 -12.90 12.63
CA TYR A 35 -0.72 -13.06 12.02
C TYR A 35 -0.90 -14.44 11.40
N ALA A 36 -1.65 -15.30 12.10
CA ALA A 36 -1.87 -16.71 11.74
C ALA A 36 -2.59 -16.94 10.38
N LYS A 37 -3.21 -15.90 9.79
CA LYS A 37 -3.87 -15.97 8.47
C LYS A 37 -2.94 -15.39 7.40
N THR A 38 -1.79 -16.02 7.22
CA THR A 38 -0.74 -15.61 6.28
C THR A 38 -1.20 -15.88 4.85
N ALA A 39 -1.43 -14.83 4.05
CA ALA A 39 -1.57 -14.97 2.60
C ALA A 39 -0.22 -14.63 1.95
N PRO A 40 0.63 -15.61 1.59
CA PRO A 40 2.04 -15.37 1.26
C PRO A 40 2.26 -14.48 0.01
N THR A 41 1.23 -14.28 -0.82
CA THR A 41 1.32 -13.49 -2.05
C THR A 41 0.14 -12.52 -2.24
N ALA A 42 -0.37 -11.95 -1.16
CA ALA A 42 -1.40 -10.92 -1.26
C ALA A 42 -0.82 -9.60 -1.81
N HIS A 43 -1.56 -8.96 -2.72
CA HIS A 43 -1.26 -7.60 -3.13
C HIS A 43 -2.54 -6.80 -3.33
N TRP A 44 -2.44 -5.51 -3.11
CA TRP A 44 -3.55 -4.58 -3.31
C TRP A 44 -3.31 -3.72 -4.53
N ILE A 45 -4.34 -3.57 -5.34
CA ILE A 45 -4.38 -2.62 -6.43
C ILE A 45 -5.15 -1.39 -5.95
N LEU A 46 -4.44 -0.27 -5.82
CA LEU A 46 -4.98 1.03 -5.46
C LEU A 46 -5.23 1.84 -6.73
N LYS A 47 -6.51 1.98 -7.10
CA LYS A 47 -6.94 2.82 -8.22
C LYS A 47 -7.57 4.11 -7.69
N ARG A 48 -7.01 5.26 -8.06
CA ARG A 48 -7.56 6.57 -7.71
C ARG A 48 -8.34 7.13 -8.91
N PRO A 49 -9.63 7.44 -8.76
CA PRO A 49 -10.36 8.17 -9.80
C PRO A 49 -9.78 9.57 -9.97
N TRP A 50 -9.67 10.07 -11.21
CA TRP A 50 -9.11 11.41 -11.45
C TRP A 50 -9.91 12.52 -10.77
N TRP A 51 -11.23 12.33 -10.61
CA TRP A 51 -12.14 13.30 -10.00
C TRP A 51 -12.13 13.31 -8.46
N SER A 52 -11.54 12.30 -7.81
CA SER A 52 -11.61 12.15 -6.36
C SER A 52 -10.23 12.10 -5.73
N ARG A 53 -9.93 13.14 -4.95
CA ARG A 53 -8.69 13.25 -4.17
C ARG A 53 -8.75 12.53 -2.82
N ARG A 54 -9.96 12.22 -2.34
CA ARG A 54 -10.22 11.69 -0.98
C ARG A 54 -10.64 10.23 -0.96
N HIS A 55 -10.97 9.66 -2.11
CA HIS A 55 -11.41 8.27 -2.22
C HIS A 55 -10.63 7.51 -3.29
N CYS A 56 -10.47 6.23 -3.05
CA CYS A 56 -9.86 5.28 -3.96
C CYS A 56 -10.68 3.99 -4.03
N LYS A 57 -10.50 3.23 -5.09
CA LYS A 57 -10.91 1.82 -5.17
C LYS A 57 -9.72 0.97 -4.80
N ILE A 58 -9.90 0.10 -3.82
CA ILE A 58 -8.91 -0.90 -3.41
C ILE A 58 -9.40 -2.24 -3.93
N THR A 59 -8.54 -2.97 -4.62
CA THR A 59 -8.81 -4.34 -5.02
C THR A 59 -7.75 -5.23 -4.39
N GLU A 60 -8.16 -6.04 -3.43
CA GLU A 60 -7.31 -7.07 -2.86
C GLU A 60 -7.29 -8.27 -3.79
N ILE A 61 -6.09 -8.74 -4.10
CA ILE A 61 -5.85 -9.94 -4.89
C ILE A 61 -5.00 -10.86 -4.02
N THR A 62 -5.59 -12.00 -3.70
CA THR A 62 -4.96 -13.16 -3.06
C THR A 62 -5.04 -14.32 -4.05
N ALA A 63 -4.30 -15.41 -3.82
CA ALA A 63 -4.23 -16.58 -4.72
C ALA A 63 -5.59 -16.99 -5.32
N ASN A 64 -6.65 -17.09 -4.49
CA ASN A 64 -7.96 -17.60 -4.93
C ASN A 64 -9.08 -16.55 -4.83
N ARG A 65 -8.76 -15.30 -4.44
CA ARG A 65 -9.78 -14.31 -4.08
C ARG A 65 -9.45 -12.94 -4.62
N ARG A 66 -10.46 -12.31 -5.23
CA ARG A 66 -10.42 -10.91 -5.65
C ARG A 66 -11.58 -10.16 -5.03
N VAL A 67 -11.31 -9.22 -4.14
CA VAL A 67 -12.35 -8.40 -3.48
C VAL A 67 -12.07 -6.94 -3.70
N SER A 68 -13.13 -6.16 -3.95
CA SER A 68 -13.03 -4.71 -4.09
C SER A 68 -13.70 -3.98 -2.93
N ALA A 69 -13.11 -2.87 -2.51
CA ALA A 69 -13.66 -1.95 -1.54
C ALA A 69 -13.42 -0.49 -1.96
N LYS A 70 -14.23 0.41 -1.40
CA LYS A 70 -13.96 1.85 -1.45
C LYS A 70 -13.13 2.22 -0.22
N GLY A 71 -12.00 2.88 -0.46
CA GLY A 71 -11.15 3.45 0.58
C GLY A 71 -11.31 4.96 0.65
N LYS A 72 -11.28 5.51 1.85
CA LYS A 72 -11.10 6.93 2.15
C LYS A 72 -9.64 7.18 2.46
N ILE A 73 -9.02 8.07 1.69
CA ILE A 73 -7.66 8.55 1.88
C ILE A 73 -7.69 9.71 2.88
N VAL A 74 -6.84 9.63 3.89
CA VAL A 74 -6.60 10.65 4.90
C VAL A 74 -5.11 10.97 4.86
N ASP A 75 -4.78 12.17 4.41
CA ASP A 75 -3.42 12.70 4.48
C ASP A 75 -3.14 13.11 5.93
N GLN A 76 -2.05 12.60 6.51
CA GLN A 76 -1.61 12.97 7.86
C GLN A 76 -0.49 14.02 7.82
N GLY A 77 -0.05 14.42 6.62
CA GLY A 77 1.04 15.36 6.44
C GLY A 77 2.42 14.73 6.68
N LYS A 78 3.48 15.50 6.40
CA LYS A 78 4.89 15.11 6.59
C LYS A 78 5.23 13.74 5.99
N GLY A 79 4.65 13.41 4.83
CA GLY A 79 4.89 12.14 4.16
C GLY A 79 4.18 10.94 4.76
N ASN A 80 3.14 11.14 5.58
CA ASN A 80 2.32 10.06 6.13
C ASN A 80 0.90 10.12 5.59
N MET A 81 0.34 8.97 5.27
CA MET A 81 -1.03 8.84 4.75
C MET A 81 -1.68 7.59 5.31
N CYS A 82 -3.00 7.64 5.46
CA CYS A 82 -3.79 6.49 5.85
C CYS A 82 -4.95 6.27 4.90
N ILE A 83 -5.21 5.01 4.56
CA ILE A 83 -6.34 4.59 3.75
C ILE A 83 -7.24 3.70 4.61
N LYS A 84 -8.47 4.13 4.82
CA LYS A 84 -9.46 3.42 5.65
C LYS A 84 -10.63 2.97 4.80
N GLY A 85 -11.20 1.82 5.10
CA GLY A 85 -12.41 1.40 4.42
C GLY A 85 -12.93 0.08 4.95
N LYS A 86 -13.86 -0.49 4.18
CA LYS A 86 -14.53 -1.73 4.53
C LYS A 86 -14.76 -2.60 3.29
N PHE A 87 -14.35 -3.86 3.35
CA PHE A 87 -14.73 -4.87 2.36
C PHE A 87 -16.11 -5.45 2.70
N LYS A 88 -16.86 -5.84 1.67
CA LYS A 88 -18.11 -6.58 1.83
C LYS A 88 -17.80 -8.07 1.88
N ASP A 89 -18.56 -8.82 2.68
CA ASP A 89 -18.53 -10.28 2.73
C ASP A 89 -17.15 -10.87 3.06
N VAL A 90 -16.40 -10.19 3.94
CA VAL A 90 -15.11 -10.63 4.50
C VAL A 90 -15.26 -10.72 6.02
N GLU A 91 -14.62 -11.70 6.65
CA GLU A 91 -14.63 -11.94 8.10
C GLU A 91 -14.11 -10.73 8.90
N ASP A 92 -12.97 -10.18 8.44
CA ASP A 92 -12.31 -8.97 8.92
C ASP A 92 -12.50 -7.81 7.91
N PRO A 93 -13.72 -7.24 7.83
CA PRO A 93 -14.09 -6.35 6.74
C PRO A 93 -13.43 -4.99 6.86
N ASP A 94 -13.20 -4.50 8.09
CA ASP A 94 -12.67 -3.16 8.32
C ASP A 94 -11.14 -3.17 8.18
N PHE A 95 -10.62 -2.18 7.47
CA PHE A 95 -9.18 -2.06 7.25
C PHE A 95 -8.68 -0.64 7.46
N LYS A 96 -7.41 -0.56 7.83
CA LYS A 96 -6.65 0.67 7.94
C LYS A 96 -5.23 0.41 7.47
N MET A 97 -4.89 0.97 6.32
CA MET A 97 -3.53 0.94 5.79
C MET A 97 -2.87 2.27 6.13
N TYR A 98 -1.66 2.21 6.67
CA TYR A 98 -0.76 3.36 6.78
C TYR A 98 0.32 3.22 5.74
N LEU A 99 0.68 4.34 5.13
CA LEU A 99 1.78 4.42 4.19
C LEU A 99 2.60 5.68 4.49
N THR A 100 3.91 5.55 4.36
CA THR A 100 4.86 6.62 4.58
C THR A 100 5.88 6.70 3.44
N THR A 101 6.34 7.91 3.16
CA THR A 101 7.48 8.17 2.27
C THR A 101 8.80 8.21 3.05
N HIS A 102 8.78 8.06 4.38
CA HIS A 102 9.97 7.85 5.20
C HIS A 102 10.47 6.41 5.08
N VAL A 103 10.94 6.09 3.88
CA VAL A 103 11.48 4.77 3.56
C VAL A 103 12.88 4.64 4.12
N THR A 104 13.22 3.47 4.69
CA THR A 104 14.58 3.23 5.18
C THR A 104 15.56 3.06 4.02
N SER A 105 16.85 3.28 4.24
CA SER A 105 17.87 3.05 3.22
C SER A 105 17.88 1.60 2.70
N ALA A 106 17.53 0.63 3.55
CA ALA A 106 17.46 -0.79 3.18
C ALA A 106 16.27 -1.06 2.25
N ASP A 107 15.08 -0.56 2.59
CA ASP A 107 13.88 -0.70 1.76
C ASP A 107 14.01 0.05 0.43
N PHE A 108 14.69 1.20 0.44
CA PHE A 108 14.94 1.96 -0.77
C PHE A 108 15.85 1.21 -1.76
N LYS A 109 16.89 0.53 -1.23
CA LYS A 109 17.77 -0.34 -2.02
C LYS A 109 17.03 -1.53 -2.61
N GLN A 110 15.99 -2.02 -1.94
CA GLN A 110 15.07 -3.05 -2.47
C GLN A 110 14.08 -2.51 -3.51
N GLY A 111 14.14 -1.22 -3.84
CA GLY A 111 13.31 -0.62 -4.88
C GLY A 111 11.97 -0.07 -4.40
N TYR A 112 11.76 0.12 -3.10
CA TYR A 112 10.50 0.67 -2.57
C TYR A 112 10.48 2.21 -2.54
N SER A 113 9.37 2.82 -2.94
CA SER A 113 9.10 4.27 -2.84
C SER A 113 8.31 4.64 -1.60
N MET A 114 7.52 3.71 -1.08
CA MET A 114 6.72 3.88 0.13
C MET A 114 6.63 2.56 0.89
N THR A 115 6.62 2.66 2.20
CA THR A 115 6.47 1.53 3.12
C THR A 115 5.32 1.80 4.07
N GLY A 116 4.90 0.80 4.84
CA GLY A 116 3.79 0.98 5.74
C GLY A 116 3.24 -0.32 6.30
N THR A 117 2.05 -0.21 6.89
CA THR A 117 1.40 -1.30 7.61
C THR A 117 -0.07 -1.40 7.25
N LEU A 118 -0.60 -2.61 7.32
CA LEU A 118 -1.99 -2.91 7.10
C LEU A 118 -2.57 -3.55 8.36
N GLU A 119 -3.56 -2.86 8.93
CA GLU A 119 -4.37 -3.37 10.01
C GLU A 119 -5.75 -3.82 9.50
N ARG A 120 -6.22 -4.95 10.03
CA ARG A 120 -7.54 -5.54 9.73
C ARG A 120 -8.29 -5.85 11.03
N GLY A 121 -9.61 -5.93 10.94
CA GLY A 121 -10.45 -6.42 12.01
C GLY A 121 -11.94 -6.19 11.74
N ASN A 122 -12.77 -6.36 12.77
CA ASN A 122 -14.21 -6.22 12.66
C ASN A 122 -14.80 -5.28 13.72
N LYS A 123 -14.98 -4.01 13.35
CA LYS A 123 -15.52 -2.99 14.28
C LYS A 123 -16.96 -3.26 14.69
N LYS A 124 -17.74 -3.97 13.86
CA LYS A 124 -19.13 -4.34 14.22
C LYS A 124 -19.16 -5.31 15.39
N LYS A 125 -18.18 -6.23 15.46
CA LYS A 125 -18.00 -7.17 16.57
C LYS A 125 -17.22 -6.57 17.76
N LYS A 126 -16.96 -5.25 17.75
CA LYS A 126 -16.08 -4.56 18.71
C LYS A 126 -14.65 -5.10 18.76
N GLU A 127 -14.19 -5.75 17.70
CA GLU A 127 -12.81 -6.21 17.57
C GLU A 127 -11.92 -5.05 17.15
N ALA A 128 -10.77 -4.91 17.81
CA ALA A 128 -9.77 -3.91 17.47
C ALA A 128 -9.09 -4.25 16.13
N LEU A 129 -8.62 -3.21 15.44
CA LEU A 129 -7.77 -3.42 14.27
C LEU A 129 -6.40 -3.91 14.74
N ARG A 130 -5.92 -5.00 14.16
CA ARG A 130 -4.60 -5.60 14.45
C ARG A 130 -3.72 -5.56 13.22
N LEU A 131 -2.41 -5.41 13.42
CA LEU A 131 -1.43 -5.51 12.35
C LEU A 131 -1.53 -6.90 11.71
N THR A 132 -1.54 -6.93 10.38
CA THR A 132 -1.63 -8.18 9.61
C THR A 132 -0.53 -8.30 8.56
N HIS A 133 -0.17 -7.18 7.92
CA HIS A 133 0.82 -7.16 6.86
C HIS A 133 1.62 -5.86 6.89
N PHE A 134 2.86 -5.91 6.42
CA PHE A 134 3.63 -4.77 5.96
C PHE A 134 3.28 -4.47 4.51
N ALA A 135 3.11 -3.20 4.18
CA ALA A 135 2.63 -2.72 2.90
C ALA A 135 3.73 -1.95 2.16
N MET A 136 4.18 -2.47 1.03
CA MET A 136 5.28 -1.89 0.26
C MET A 136 4.85 -1.47 -1.15
N LEU A 137 5.20 -0.26 -1.56
CA LEU A 137 5.02 0.23 -2.93
C LEU A 137 6.37 0.22 -3.64
N LYS A 138 6.46 -0.52 -4.74
CA LYS A 138 7.65 -0.51 -5.60
C LYS A 138 7.71 0.77 -6.43
N ARG A 139 8.92 1.22 -6.73
CA ARG A 139 9.19 2.31 -7.65
C ARG A 139 8.98 1.89 -9.11
N LYS A 140 8.58 2.83 -9.95
CA LYS A 140 8.29 2.68 -11.38
C LYS A 140 9.55 2.46 -12.21
N ASP A 141 10.67 3.08 -11.81
CA ASP A 141 11.98 2.87 -12.43
C ASP A 141 12.48 1.44 -12.22
N TYR A 142 12.22 0.85 -11.06
CA TYR A 142 12.61 -0.54 -10.75
C TYR A 142 11.98 -1.57 -11.70
N PHE A 143 10.72 -1.39 -12.10
CA PHE A 143 10.08 -2.31 -13.05
C PHE A 143 10.69 -2.27 -14.46
N LYS A 144 11.33 -1.16 -14.85
CA LYS A 144 11.99 -1.06 -16.15
C LYS A 144 13.30 -1.85 -16.21
N GLU A 145 13.95 -2.08 -15.07
CA GLU A 145 15.17 -2.88 -15.01
C GLU A 145 14.85 -4.39 -15.10
N ASP A 146 13.75 -4.84 -14.47
CA ASP A 146 13.29 -6.23 -14.56
C ASP A 146 12.83 -6.62 -15.99
N ASP A 147 12.15 -5.72 -16.72
CA ASP A 147 11.72 -5.98 -18.11
C ASP A 147 12.89 -6.00 -19.11
N ASN A 148 13.97 -5.27 -18.82
CA ASN A 148 15.18 -5.26 -19.67
C ASN A 148 16.11 -6.45 -19.41
N ASN A 149 16.10 -7.02 -18.20
CA ASN A 149 16.88 -8.22 -17.87
C ASN A 149 16.21 -9.54 -18.33
N ASN A 150 14.96 -9.48 -18.80
CA ASN A 150 14.22 -10.62 -19.36
C ASN A 150 14.21 -10.62 -20.91
N LYS A 151 15.17 -9.92 -21.55
CA LYS A 151 15.36 -9.90 -23.01
C LYS A 151 16.75 -10.35 -23.40
#